data_AF-A0A966DA45-F1
#
_entry.id   AF-A0A966DA45-F1
#
_cell.length_a   1.000
_cell.length_b   1.000
_cell.length_c   1.000
_cell.angle_alpha   90.00
_cell.angle_beta   90.00
_cell.angle_gamma   90.00
#
_symmetry.space_group_name_H-M   'P 1'
#
loop_
_entity.id
_entity.type
_entity.pdbx_description
1 polymer ?
#
loop_
_entity_poly.entity_id
_entity_poly.type
_entity_poly.pdbx_seq_one_letter_code
_entity_poly.pdbx_strand_id
1 'polypeptide(L)' 'LIYGLLEGRSPEDALRLGWAHGALLTSYPGDTTMATLAQVEALAQGGSARIQR' A
#
# COMPACT_ATOMS: atom_id res chain seq x y z
N LEU A 1 2.91 3.43 -5.35
CA LEU A 1 3.84 4.06 -6.29
C LEU A 1 3.13 5.05 -7.17
N ILE A 2 2.42 4.64 -8.24
CA ILE A 2 1.77 5.57 -9.17
C ILE A 2 0.87 6.57 -8.45
N TYR A 3 0.01 6.10 -7.54
CA TYR A 3 -0.80 6.98 -6.67
C TYR A 3 0.04 8.07 -5.97
N GLY A 4 1.13 7.70 -5.28
CA GLY A 4 1.97 8.66 -4.56
C GLY A 4 2.64 9.68 -5.48
N LEU A 5 3.01 9.28 -6.70
CA LEU A 5 3.57 10.20 -7.70
C LEU A 5 2.50 11.18 -8.23
N LEU A 6 1.29 10.70 -8.49
CA LEU A 6 0.16 11.54 -8.93
C LEU A 6 -0.25 12.56 -7.86
N GLU A 7 -0.16 12.18 -6.59
CA GLU A 7 -0.40 13.06 -5.44
C GLU A 7 0.78 14.01 -5.12
N GLY A 8 1.85 14.00 -5.92
CA GLY A 8 3.01 14.87 -5.71
C GLY A 8 3.83 14.55 -4.46
N ARG A 9 3.73 13.33 -3.91
CA ARG A 9 4.58 12.89 -2.80
C ARG A 9 6.03 12.74 -3.24
N SER A 10 6.94 12.75 -2.27
CA SER A 10 8.35 12.47 -2.56
C SER A 10 8.51 11.10 -3.24
N PRO A 11 9.51 10.91 -4.13
CA PRO A 11 9.74 9.61 -4.78
C PRO A 11 9.91 8.47 -3.78
N GLU A 12 10.54 8.74 -2.65
CA GLU A 12 10.75 7.76 -1.57
C GLU A 12 9.43 7.35 -0.90
N ASP A 13 8.54 8.31 -0.61
CA ASP A 13 7.24 8.02 -0.02
C ASP A 13 6.32 7.31 -1.02
N ALA A 14 6.34 7.71 -2.29
CA ALA A 14 5.60 7.03 -3.34
C ALA A 14 6.06 5.57 -3.49
N LEU A 15 7.37 5.32 -3.38
CA LEU A 15 7.96 3.97 -3.37
C LEU A 15 7.47 3.17 -2.16
N ARG A 16 7.54 3.73 -0.95
CA ARG A 16 7.03 3.09 0.27
C ARG A 16 5.56 2.68 0.14
N LEU A 17 4.71 3.58 -0.37
CA LEU A 17 3.29 3.29 -0.62
C LEU A 17 3.10 2.18 -1.67
N GLY A 18 3.95 2.12 -2.69
CA GLY A 18 3.92 1.05 -3.69
C GLY A 18 4.30 -0.31 -3.11
N TRP A 19 5.38 -0.33 -2.34
CA TRP A 19 5.86 -1.53 -1.68
C TRP A 19 4.83 -2.07 -0.67
N ALA A 20 4.24 -1.20 0.14
CA ALA A 20 3.19 -1.57 1.08
C ALA A 20 1.94 -2.14 0.38
N HIS A 21 1.48 -1.50 -0.69
CA HIS A 21 0.36 -2.04 -1.49
C HIS A 21 0.72 -3.42 -2.07
N GLY A 22 1.94 -3.55 -2.62
CA GLY A 22 2.55 -4.81 -3.08
C GLY A 22 2.44 -5.95 -2.06
N ALA A 23 2.83 -5.67 -0.82
CA ALA A 23 2.78 -6.64 0.27
C ALA A 23 1.34 -7.07 0.59
N LEU A 24 0.38 -6.12 0.61
CA LEU A 24 -1.03 -6.40 0.91
C LEU A 24 -1.68 -7.31 -0.14
N LEU A 25 -1.31 -7.19 -1.42
CA LEU A 25 -1.86 -8.03 -2.50
C LEU A 25 -1.77 -9.53 -2.20
N THR A 26 -0.69 -9.99 -1.55
CA THR A 26 -0.49 -11.40 -1.18
C THR A 26 -1.51 -11.95 -0.17
N SER A 27 -2.30 -11.06 0.44
CA SER A 27 -3.35 -11.41 1.41
C SER A 27 -4.76 -11.40 0.83
N TYR A 28 -4.93 -11.07 -0.46
CA TYR A 28 -6.22 -11.09 -1.15
C TYR A 28 -6.25 -12.20 -2.22
N PRO A 29 -7.35 -12.97 -2.33
CA PRO A 29 -7.51 -13.92 -3.42
C PRO A 29 -7.86 -13.21 -4.74
N GLY A 30 -7.24 -13.67 -5.84
CA GLY A 30 -7.50 -13.18 -7.20
C GLY A 30 -6.60 -12.01 -7.62
N ASP A 31 -6.90 -11.46 -8.80
CA ASP A 31 -6.04 -10.45 -9.46
C ASP A 31 -6.38 -9.00 -9.05
N THR A 32 -7.51 -8.80 -8.37
CA THR A 32 -7.95 -7.50 -7.89
C THR A 32 -7.93 -7.48 -6.38
N THR A 33 -7.47 -6.37 -5.79
CA THR A 33 -7.38 -6.20 -4.35
C THR A 33 -8.40 -5.19 -3.87
N MET A 34 -8.90 -5.40 -2.64
CA MET A 34 -9.76 -4.48 -1.91
C MET A 34 -8.98 -3.69 -0.85
N ALA A 35 -7.64 -3.59 -0.98
CA ALA A 35 -6.81 -2.80 -0.09
C ALA A 35 -7.20 -1.32 -0.15
N THR A 36 -7.46 -0.74 1.01
CA THR A 36 -7.79 0.68 1.15
C THR A 36 -6.53 1.53 1.28
N LEU A 37 -6.62 2.82 0.92
CA LEU A 37 -5.50 3.75 1.09
C LEU A 37 -5.00 3.78 2.56
N ALA A 38 -5.92 3.79 3.52
CA ALA A 38 -5.59 3.79 4.95
C ALA A 38 -4.76 2.56 5.37
N GLN A 39 -5.08 1.36 4.84
CA GLN A 39 -4.31 0.15 5.11
C GLN A 39 -2.90 0.23 4.50
N VAL A 40 -2.78 0.78 3.28
CA VAL A 40 -1.50 0.97 2.60
C VAL A 40 -0.63 1.98 3.37
N GLU A 41 -1.19 3.10 3.81
CA GLU A 41 -0.48 4.11 4.58
C GLU A 41 -0.03 3.59 5.95
N ALA A 42 -0.91 2.86 6.66
CA ALA A 42 -0.56 2.23 7.94
C ALA A 42 0.60 1.23 7.80
N LEU A 43 0.60 0.42 6.74
CA LEU A 43 1.70 -0.51 6.47
C LEU A 43 2.99 0.21 6.05
N ALA A 44 2.89 1.25 5.22
CA ALA A 44 4.04 2.04 4.77
C ALA A 44 4.77 2.75 5.94
N GLN A 45 4.06 3.05 7.04
CA GLN A 45 4.62 3.64 8.26
C GLN A 45 5.25 2.60 9.21
N GLY A 46 5.27 1.32 8.85
CA GLY A 46 5.85 0.25 9.68
C GLY A 46 4.82 -0.62 10.42
N GLY A 47 3.54 -0.54 10.05
CA GLY A 47 2.51 -1.46 10.55
C GLY A 47 2.71 -2.91 10.10
N SER A 48 1.83 -3.81 10.54
CA SER A 48 1.82 -5.21 10.09
C SER A 48 1.04 -5.35 8.78
N ALA A 49 1.52 -6.18 7.86
CA ALA A 49 0.82 -6.51 6.61
C ALA A 49 -0.45 -7.38 6.81
N ARG A 50 -0.79 -7.71 8.06
CA ARG A 50 -2.01 -8.45 8.39
C ARG A 50 -3.22 -7.55 8.22
N ILE A 51 -4.13 -7.95 7.33
CA ILE A 51 -5.44 -7.28 7.17
C ILE A 51 -6.20 -7.35 8.50
N GLN A 52 -6.47 -6.20 9.09
CA GLN A 52 -7.50 -6.04 10.12
C GLN A 52 -8.84 -5.88 9.40
N ARG A 53 -9.81 -6.70 9.80
CA ARG A 53 -11.13 -6.85 9.16
C ARG A 53 -12.21 -6.50 10.16
#